data_AF-A0A533U7X2-F1
#
_entry.id   AF-A0A533U7X2-F1
#
_cell.length_a   1.000
_cell.length_b   1.000
_cell.length_c   1.000
_cell.angle_alpha   90.00
_cell.angle_beta   90.00
_cell.angle_gamma   90.00
#
_symmetry.space_group_name_H-M   'P 1'
#
loop_
_entity.id
_entity.type
_entity.pdbx_description
1 polymer ?
#
loop_
_entity_poly.entity_id
_entity_poly.type
_entity_poly.pdbx_seq_one_letter_code
_entity_poly.pdbx_strand_id
1 'polypeptide(L)'
;MRQTIYRWIEKYTGLMETYLEKITPDVSNTWRADELYVKIKGNMKYMYALMDDDTRFWIAQQVAHTKNTSDITPLLQKGKKVTNMRPKTFISDGGYNFHTAYMKELHTLRNPKTRHIMHIRLQGDYNNNKMERMNGEVRDREKTMRG
;
A
#
# COMPACT_ATOMS: atom_id res chain seq x y z
N MET A 1 -11.64 -27.25 19.80
CA MET A 1 -10.21 -27.44 19.47
C MET A 1 -9.69 -26.44 18.39
N ARG A 2 -10.22 -25.20 18.29
CA ARG A 2 -9.79 -24.17 17.30
C ARG A 2 -8.97 -23.01 17.90
N GLN A 3 -8.77 -22.95 19.21
CA GLN A 3 -8.10 -21.82 19.86
C GLN A 3 -6.57 -21.93 19.91
N THR A 4 -5.99 -23.14 19.90
CA THR A 4 -4.54 -23.31 20.14
C THR A 4 -3.70 -22.76 19.00
N ILE A 5 -4.04 -23.10 17.73
CA ILE A 5 -3.31 -22.58 16.55
C ILE A 5 -3.47 -21.06 16.43
N TYR A 6 -4.68 -20.55 16.64
CA TYR A 6 -4.94 -19.10 16.61
C TYR A 6 -4.10 -18.34 17.64
N ARG A 7 -3.99 -18.86 18.88
CA ARG A 7 -3.14 -18.27 19.92
C ARG A 7 -1.66 -18.26 19.56
N TRP A 8 -1.17 -19.31 18.90
CA TRP A 8 0.20 -19.34 18.38
C TRP A 8 0.41 -18.31 17.27
N ILE A 9 -0.55 -18.17 16.36
CA ILE A 9 -0.51 -17.16 15.30
C ILE A 9 -0.46 -15.75 15.92
N GLU A 10 -1.34 -15.42 16.86
CA GLU A 10 -1.32 -14.12 17.55
C GLU A 10 0.03 -13.88 18.24
N LYS A 11 0.52 -14.85 19.00
CA LYS A 11 1.79 -14.73 19.73
C LYS A 11 2.96 -14.45 18.78
N TYR A 12 3.11 -15.25 17.72
CA TYR A 12 4.22 -15.09 16.80
C TYR A 12 4.09 -13.84 15.93
N THR A 13 2.86 -13.45 15.57
CA THR A 13 2.62 -12.19 14.84
C THR A 13 3.07 -11.00 15.68
N GLY A 14 2.72 -10.95 16.98
CA GLY A 14 3.16 -9.86 17.86
C GLY A 14 4.69 -9.79 18.04
N LEU A 15 5.36 -10.95 18.14
CA LEU A 15 6.83 -11.00 18.19
C LEU A 15 7.47 -10.51 16.88
N MET A 16 6.91 -10.92 15.74
CA MET A 16 7.37 -10.47 14.42
C MET A 16 7.17 -8.97 14.24
N GLU A 17 6.03 -8.41 14.67
CA GLU A 17 5.77 -6.97 14.62
C GLU A 17 6.84 -6.19 15.40
N THR A 18 7.13 -6.60 16.64
CA THR A 18 8.14 -5.93 17.49
C THR A 18 9.55 -5.99 16.87
N TYR A 19 9.84 -7.06 16.13
CA TYR A 19 11.11 -7.21 15.43
C TYR A 19 11.17 -6.34 14.15
N LEU A 20 10.10 -6.36 13.35
CA LEU A 20 9.99 -5.57 12.12
C LEU A 20 10.01 -4.06 12.38
N GLU A 21 9.50 -3.59 13.51
CA GLU A 21 9.60 -2.18 13.92
C GLU A 21 11.04 -1.68 14.06
N LYS A 22 12.01 -2.58 14.24
CA LYS A 22 13.44 -2.24 14.34
C LYS A 22 14.17 -2.27 13.00
N ILE A 23 13.50 -2.72 11.94
CA ILE A 23 14.11 -2.90 10.61
C ILE A 23 13.56 -1.83 9.67
N THR A 24 14.47 -1.04 9.12
CA THR A 24 14.16 -0.21 7.96
C THR A 24 14.34 -1.06 6.71
N PRO A 25 13.28 -1.30 5.91
CA PRO A 25 13.39 -2.07 4.69
C PRO A 25 14.21 -1.30 3.65
N ASP A 26 15.05 -2.01 2.92
CA ASP A 26 15.75 -1.46 1.76
C ASP A 26 14.76 -1.39 0.59
N VAL A 27 14.38 -0.17 0.21
CA VAL A 27 13.41 0.11 -0.85
C VAL A 27 13.99 1.10 -1.84
N SER A 28 13.50 1.04 -3.07
CA SER A 28 13.93 1.91 -4.14
C SER A 28 13.35 3.32 -4.00
N ASN A 29 13.80 4.21 -4.89
CA ASN A 29 13.34 5.59 -4.96
C ASN A 29 11.97 5.75 -5.64
N THR A 30 11.31 4.65 -6.03
CA THR A 30 10.03 4.68 -6.74
C THR A 30 8.98 3.94 -5.94
N TRP A 31 7.99 4.69 -5.45
CA TRP A 31 6.84 4.10 -4.79
C TRP A 31 5.65 4.04 -5.72
N ARG A 32 4.86 2.97 -5.57
CA ARG A 32 3.58 2.81 -6.25
C ARG A 32 2.46 2.61 -5.24
N ALA A 33 1.31 3.24 -5.48
CA ALA A 33 0.12 3.05 -4.67
C ALA A 33 -1.12 2.77 -5.50
N ASP A 34 -2.02 1.95 -4.97
CA ASP A 34 -3.23 1.52 -5.66
C ASP A 34 -4.36 1.16 -4.68
N GLU A 35 -5.59 1.13 -5.20
CA GLU A 35 -6.81 0.77 -4.49
C GLU A 35 -7.29 -0.62 -4.94
N LEU A 36 -7.46 -1.52 -3.96
CA LEU A 36 -8.04 -2.84 -4.18
C LEU A 36 -9.23 -3.06 -3.23
N TYR A 37 -10.27 -3.73 -3.70
CA TYR A 37 -11.41 -4.09 -2.84
C TYR A 37 -11.15 -5.43 -2.16
N VAL A 38 -11.53 -5.53 -0.88
CA VAL A 38 -11.45 -6.76 -0.06
C VAL A 38 -12.78 -7.00 0.64
N LYS A 39 -13.14 -8.25 0.92
CA LYS A 39 -14.41 -8.58 1.61
C LYS A 39 -14.10 -9.11 2.99
N ILE A 40 -14.37 -8.30 4.00
CA ILE A 40 -14.12 -8.66 5.40
C ILE A 40 -15.47 -8.99 6.05
N LYS A 41 -15.66 -10.27 6.41
CA LYS A 41 -16.91 -10.77 7.04
C LYS A 41 -18.18 -10.37 6.28
N GLY A 42 -18.18 -10.56 4.96
CA GLY A 42 -19.34 -10.18 4.13
C GLY A 42 -19.33 -8.73 3.63
N ASN A 43 -18.57 -7.84 4.27
CA ASN A 43 -18.58 -6.41 3.96
C ASN A 43 -17.45 -6.03 3.00
N MET A 44 -17.80 -5.38 1.90
CA MET A 44 -16.82 -4.82 0.97
C MET A 44 -16.11 -3.63 1.64
N LYS A 45 -14.78 -3.64 1.58
CA LYS A 45 -13.88 -2.58 2.05
C LYS A 45 -12.91 -2.24 0.95
N TYR A 46 -12.36 -1.04 1.02
CA TYR A 46 -11.29 -0.59 0.15
C TYR A 46 -9.98 -0.69 0.91
N MET A 47 -8.98 -1.29 0.29
CA MET A 47 -7.63 -1.36 0.82
C MET A 47 -6.74 -0.56 -0.12
N TYR A 48 -6.05 0.41 0.45
CA TYR A 48 -5.01 1.16 -0.24
C TYR A 48 -3.67 0.53 0.12
N ALA A 49 -2.91 0.13 -0.89
CA ALA A 49 -1.58 -0.43 -0.73
C ALA A 49 -0.53 0.55 -1.22
N LEU A 50 0.60 0.63 -0.52
CA LEU A 50 1.80 1.37 -0.90
C LEU A 50 2.96 0.38 -0.95
N MET A 51 3.68 0.38 -2.06
CA MET A 51 4.76 -0.57 -2.31
C MET A 51 5.95 0.07 -3.02
N ASP A 52 7.08 -0.60 -2.95
CA ASP A 52 8.23 -0.32 -3.77
C ASP A 52 8.04 -0.87 -5.19
N ASP A 53 8.32 -0.08 -6.23
CA ASP A 53 8.03 -0.48 -7.62
C ASP A 53 9.02 -1.52 -8.18
N ASP A 54 10.25 -1.51 -7.67
CA ASP A 54 11.32 -2.38 -8.18
C ASP A 54 11.31 -3.74 -7.49
N THR A 55 11.32 -3.75 -6.16
CA THR A 55 11.37 -4.98 -5.34
C THR A 55 10.00 -5.59 -5.09
N ARG A 56 8.91 -4.83 -5.32
CA ARG A 56 7.53 -5.18 -4.93
C ARG A 56 7.33 -5.32 -3.42
N PHE A 57 8.25 -4.79 -2.61
CA PHE A 57 8.12 -4.80 -1.16
C PHE A 57 6.91 -3.98 -0.72
N TRP A 58 6.08 -4.56 0.15
CA TRP A 58 4.90 -3.89 0.72
C TRP A 58 5.31 -2.93 1.84
N ILE A 59 5.20 -1.63 1.57
CA ILE A 59 5.63 -0.58 2.47
C ILE A 59 4.55 -0.28 3.51
N ALA A 60 3.31 -0.09 3.08
CA ALA A 60 2.19 0.22 3.95
C ALA A 60 0.86 -0.20 3.35
N GLN A 61 -0.14 -0.38 4.21
CA GLN A 61 -1.52 -0.64 3.82
C GLN A 61 -2.48 0.15 4.71
N GLN A 62 -3.62 0.55 4.17
CA GLN A 62 -4.70 1.21 4.89
C GLN A 62 -6.05 0.69 4.41
N VAL A 63 -6.89 0.21 5.33
CA VAL A 63 -8.25 -0.23 5.02
C VAL A 63 -9.22 0.93 5.28
N ALA A 64 -10.15 1.13 4.37
CA ALA A 64 -11.15 2.18 4.41
C ALA A 64 -12.54 1.65 4.07
N HIS A 65 -13.57 2.37 4.53
CA HIS A 65 -14.96 2.00 4.37
C HIS A 65 -15.57 2.55 3.07
N THR A 66 -15.07 3.68 2.56
CA THR A 66 -15.61 4.37 1.37
C THR A 66 -14.55 4.53 0.27
N LYS A 67 -15.00 4.38 -0.98
CA LYS A 67 -14.18 4.60 -2.18
C LYS A 67 -13.87 6.09 -2.36
N ASN A 68 -12.65 6.43 -2.79
CA ASN A 68 -12.25 7.75 -3.31
C ASN A 68 -12.45 8.99 -2.42
N THR A 69 -13.05 8.85 -1.23
CA THR A 69 -13.29 9.92 -0.25
C THR A 69 -12.49 9.71 1.03
N SER A 70 -11.92 8.52 1.20
CA SER A 70 -11.13 8.19 2.37
C SER A 70 -9.80 8.93 2.33
N ASP A 71 -9.45 9.57 3.44
CA ASP A 71 -8.16 10.20 3.60
C ASP A 71 -7.06 9.13 3.64
N ILE A 72 -6.21 9.12 2.61
CA ILE A 72 -5.06 8.20 2.51
C ILE A 72 -3.74 8.88 2.89
N THR A 73 -3.79 10.10 3.44
CA THR A 73 -2.62 10.76 4.05
C THR A 73 -1.91 9.84 5.06
N PRO A 74 -2.61 9.08 5.92
CA PRO A 74 -1.96 8.15 6.86
C PRO A 74 -1.13 7.05 6.17
N LEU A 75 -1.52 6.61 4.97
CA LEU A 75 -0.78 5.63 4.18
C LEU A 75 0.63 6.14 3.85
N LEU A 76 0.74 7.37 3.35
CA LEU A 76 2.02 7.98 2.98
C LEU A 76 2.86 8.36 4.20
N GLN A 77 2.23 8.82 5.28
CA GLN A 77 2.91 9.06 6.55
C GLN A 77 3.55 7.77 7.09
N LYS A 78 2.79 6.67 7.08
CA LYS A 78 3.30 5.35 7.47
C LYS A 78 4.44 4.91 6.56
N GLY A 79 4.32 5.10 5.25
CA GLY A 79 5.39 4.77 4.31
C GLY A 79 6.70 5.52 4.57
N LYS A 80 6.64 6.83 4.81
CA LYS A 80 7.82 7.62 5.21
C LYS A 80 8.42 7.13 6.53
N LYS A 81 7.58 6.79 7.51
CA LYS A 81 8.04 6.30 8.81
C LYS A 81 8.74 4.94 8.70
N VAL A 82 8.17 4.01 7.93
CA VAL A 82 8.71 2.64 7.77
C VAL A 82 10.04 2.67 7.03
N THR A 83 10.11 3.41 5.92
CA THR A 83 11.29 3.43 5.03
C THR A 83 12.33 4.48 5.42
N ASN A 84 11.98 5.38 6.34
CA ASN A 84 12.77 6.56 6.71
C ASN A 84 13.24 7.41 5.51
N MET A 85 12.48 7.41 4.41
CA MET A 85 12.82 8.15 3.20
C MET A 85 11.59 8.77 2.53
N ARG A 86 11.87 9.61 1.53
CA ARG A 86 10.87 10.12 0.59
C ARG A 86 11.25 9.62 -0.81
N PRO A 87 10.30 9.07 -1.59
CA PRO A 87 10.61 8.59 -2.92
C PRO A 87 10.92 9.76 -3.86
N LYS A 88 11.71 9.50 -4.90
CA LYS A 88 11.87 10.45 -6.02
C LYS A 88 10.69 10.40 -6.96
N THR A 89 10.06 9.24 -7.13
CA THR A 89 8.89 9.05 -7.98
C THR A 89 7.77 8.39 -7.19
N PHE A 90 6.58 8.98 -7.23
CA PHE A 90 5.38 8.39 -6.69
C PHE A 90 4.40 8.12 -7.84
N ILE A 91 3.97 6.86 -7.98
CA ILE A 91 3.08 6.39 -9.03
C ILE A 91 1.75 6.01 -8.41
N SER A 92 0.63 6.53 -8.92
CA SER A 92 -0.70 6.13 -8.48
C SER A 92 -1.70 6.07 -9.64
N ASP A 93 -2.85 5.41 -9.42
CA ASP A 93 -4.02 5.59 -10.29
C ASP A 93 -4.52 7.05 -10.19
N GLY A 94 -5.34 7.50 -11.14
CA GLY A 94 -5.87 8.86 -11.27
C GLY A 94 -6.88 9.28 -10.19
N GLY A 95 -6.91 8.61 -9.03
CA GLY A 95 -7.80 8.96 -7.92
C GLY A 95 -7.42 10.29 -7.26
N TYR A 96 -8.43 11.15 -7.03
CA TYR A 96 -8.24 12.47 -6.41
C TYR A 96 -7.63 12.41 -4.99
N ASN A 97 -7.94 11.34 -4.25
CA ASN A 97 -7.40 11.06 -2.93
C ASN A 97 -5.87 10.86 -2.94
N PHE A 98 -5.31 10.20 -3.97
CA PHE A 98 -3.86 10.04 -4.14
C PHE A 98 -3.16 11.36 -4.39
N HIS A 99 -3.72 12.19 -5.28
CA HIS A 99 -3.17 13.51 -5.54
C HIS A 99 -3.19 14.39 -4.28
N THR A 100 -4.29 14.37 -3.55
CA THR A 100 -4.45 15.12 -2.29
C THR A 100 -3.42 14.68 -1.25
N ALA A 101 -3.23 13.38 -1.06
CA ALA A 101 -2.24 12.85 -0.11
C ALA A 101 -0.80 13.17 -0.55
N TYR A 102 -0.49 13.05 -1.85
CA TYR A 102 0.80 13.45 -2.41
C TYR A 102 1.12 14.92 -2.11
N MET A 103 0.17 15.82 -2.34
CA MET A 103 0.35 17.26 -2.11
C MET A 103 0.62 17.59 -0.64
N LYS A 104 0.04 16.83 0.28
CA LYS A 104 0.27 17.02 1.72
C LYS A 104 1.59 16.43 2.20
N GLU A 105 1.95 15.23 1.75
CA GLU A 105 2.99 14.42 2.41
C GLU A 105 4.32 14.34 1.65
N LEU A 106 4.27 14.41 0.32
CA LEU A 106 5.41 14.13 -0.55
C LEU A 106 5.84 15.34 -1.38
N HIS A 107 4.91 16.24 -1.72
CA HIS A 107 5.21 17.48 -2.42
C HIS A 107 6.12 18.39 -1.57
N THR A 108 7.09 19.00 -2.24
CA THR A 108 8.01 19.98 -1.64
C THR A 108 8.58 20.87 -2.73
N LEU A 109 8.85 22.13 -2.40
CA LEU A 109 9.52 23.06 -3.31
C LEU A 109 11.04 22.91 -3.29
N ARG A 110 11.60 22.24 -2.26
CA ARG A 110 13.03 22.00 -2.10
C ARG A 110 13.48 20.77 -2.88
N ASN A 111 14.69 20.82 -3.43
CA ASN A 111 15.29 19.67 -4.09
C ASN A 111 15.83 18.66 -3.04
N PRO A 112 15.74 17.34 -3.30
CA PRO A 112 15.09 16.72 -4.45
C PRO A 112 13.56 16.73 -4.32
N LYS A 113 12.86 17.03 -5.42
CA LYS A 113 11.41 17.00 -5.50
C LYS A 113 10.91 15.60 -5.80
N THR A 114 9.81 15.20 -5.16
CA THR A 114 9.08 14.01 -5.55
C THR A 114 8.29 14.31 -6.82
N ARG A 115 8.39 13.45 -7.84
CA ARG A 115 7.55 13.53 -9.04
C ARG A 115 6.34 12.62 -8.87
N HIS A 116 5.14 13.18 -8.92
CA HIS A 116 3.90 12.39 -8.96
C HIS A 116 3.53 12.05 -10.41
N ILE A 117 3.42 10.77 -10.71
CA ILE A 117 2.90 10.23 -11.97
C ILE A 117 1.52 9.65 -11.68
N MET A 118 0.49 10.27 -12.24
CA MET A 118 -0.87 9.76 -12.21
C MET A 118 -1.14 9.04 -13.52
N HIS A 119 -1.41 7.73 -13.48
CA HIS A 119 -1.87 7.01 -14.67
C HIS A 119 -3.34 7.36 -14.91
N ILE A 120 -3.59 8.32 -15.80
CA ILE A 120 -4.93 8.60 -16.31
C ILE A 120 -5.16 7.65 -17.48
N ARG A 121 -6.23 6.84 -17.43
CA ARG A 121 -6.54 5.74 -18.38
C ARG A 121 -6.80 6.15 -19.84
N LEU A 122 -6.37 7.33 -20.29
CA LEU A 122 -6.77 7.91 -21.58
C LEU A 122 -5.87 7.57 -22.77
N GLN A 123 -4.73 6.91 -22.58
CA GLN A 123 -4.00 6.26 -23.68
C GLN A 123 -3.08 5.19 -23.10
N GLY A 124 -3.08 4.01 -23.72
CA GLY A 124 -2.48 2.79 -23.17
C GLY A 124 -1.05 2.97 -22.66
N ASP A 125 -0.83 2.61 -21.39
CA ASP A 125 0.48 2.60 -20.76
C ASP A 125 0.94 1.15 -20.49
N TYR A 126 2.19 0.90 -20.88
CA TYR A 126 2.83 -0.39 -21.11
C TYR A 126 3.23 -1.21 -19.87
N ASN A 127 2.75 -0.95 -18.64
CA ASN A 127 3.28 -1.70 -17.48
C ASN A 127 2.41 -1.80 -16.21
N ASN A 128 1.08 -1.82 -16.33
CA ASN A 128 0.21 -2.14 -15.16
C ASN A 128 0.30 -3.60 -14.71
N ASN A 129 0.98 -4.46 -15.48
CA ASN A 129 1.10 -5.90 -15.23
C ASN A 129 1.65 -6.23 -13.84
N LYS A 130 2.60 -5.44 -13.31
CA LYS A 130 3.13 -5.63 -11.95
C LYS A 130 2.02 -5.49 -10.89
N MET A 131 1.15 -4.51 -11.06
CA MET A 131 0.05 -4.23 -10.15
C MET A 131 -1.08 -5.23 -10.28
N GLU A 132 -1.47 -5.57 -11.51
CA GLU A 132 -2.52 -6.56 -11.75
C GLU A 132 -2.14 -7.93 -11.19
N ARG A 133 -0.87 -8.33 -11.33
CA ARG A 133 -0.38 -9.58 -10.75
C ARG A 133 -0.43 -9.57 -9.23
N MET A 134 0.01 -8.50 -8.58
CA MET A 134 -0.05 -8.39 -7.12
C MET A 134 -1.50 -8.37 -6.61
N ASN A 135 -2.37 -7.61 -7.25
CA ASN A 135 -3.79 -7.57 -6.91
C ASN A 135 -4.43 -8.97 -7.07
N GLY A 136 -3.98 -9.76 -8.05
CA GLY A 136 -4.30 -11.18 -8.19
C GLY A 136 -3.85 -12.01 -6.98
N GLU A 137 -2.57 -11.93 -6.60
CA GLU A 137 -2.01 -12.68 -5.46
C GLU A 137 -2.71 -12.39 -4.13
N VAL A 138 -3.05 -11.11 -3.88
CA VAL A 138 -3.81 -10.71 -2.68
C VAL A 138 -5.23 -11.30 -2.72
N ARG A 139 -5.88 -11.27 -3.87
CA ARG A 139 -7.23 -11.85 -4.05
C ARG A 139 -7.23 -13.37 -3.93
N ASP A 140 -6.20 -14.04 -4.45
CA ASP A 140 -6.07 -15.50 -4.36
C ASP A 140 -5.91 -15.94 -2.90
N ARG A 141 -5.02 -15.27 -2.15
CA ARG A 141 -4.86 -15.51 -0.72
C ARG A 141 -6.15 -15.26 0.05
N GLU A 142 -6.83 -14.16 -0.26
CA GLU A 142 -8.07 -13.78 0.41
C GLU A 142 -9.21 -14.77 0.12
N LYS A 143 -9.31 -15.27 -1.11
CA LYS A 143 -10.25 -16.32 -1.51
C LYS A 143 -10.06 -17.61 -0.69
N THR A 144 -8.82 -18.04 -0.48
CA THR A 144 -8.52 -19.25 0.32
C THR A 144 -8.84 -19.06 1.81
N MET A 145 -8.72 -17.84 2.32
CA MET A 145 -8.93 -17.53 3.75
C MET A 145 -10.40 -17.18 4.10
N ARG A 146 -11.25 -16.95 3.10
CA ARG A 146 -12.71 -16.86 3.22
C ARG A 146 -13.29 -18.28 3.37
N GLY A 147 -13.07 -18.90 4.54
CA GLY A 147 -13.75 -20.14 4.92
C GLY A 147 -15.27 -19.97 5.01
#